data_AF-A0A521HUT6-F1
#
_entry.id   AF-A0A521HUT6-F1
#
_cell.length_a   1.000
_cell.length_b   1.000
_cell.length_c   1.000
_cell.angle_alpha   90.00
_cell.angle_beta   90.00
_cell.angle_gamma   90.00
#
_symmetry.space_group_name_H-M   'P 1'
#
loop_
_entity.id
_entity.type
_entity.pdbx_description
1 polymer ?
#
loop_
_entity_poly.entity_id
_entity_poly.type
_entity_poly.pdbx_seq_one_letter_code
_entity_poly.pdbx_strand_id
1 'polypeptide(L)'
;MRDRSTAFAGWLAALATALLAACATPPLPPDARSPASDAARAGARLKPMPLRPLDLKTDCRFRDEAGYSASAMLDVSYAEVKDFSATVDIPNRGTCRFDGEFAQVRRTPHVELRARDGCTVSMWEQGEQVTVAFTNCASRCTRGAFDYVWPIIVDRRNGQCH
;
A
#
# COMPACT_ATOMS: atom_id res chain seq x y z
N MET A 1 -4.28 44.70 -60.43
CA MET A 1 -3.25 45.75 -60.59
C MET A 1 -2.21 45.45 -59.51
N ARG A 2 -1.06 44.82 -59.83
CA ARG A 2 0.24 45.45 -60.19
C ARG A 2 0.64 46.51 -59.14
N ASP A 3 1.77 46.48 -58.43
CA ASP A 3 3.13 46.04 -58.80
C ASP A 3 4.10 45.96 -57.58
N ARG A 4 5.11 45.07 -57.69
CA ARG A 4 6.54 45.10 -57.25
C ARG A 4 6.95 45.25 -55.76
N SER A 5 7.66 44.29 -55.13
CA SER A 5 9.09 43.85 -55.27
C SER A 5 10.08 44.99 -54.93
N THR A 6 11.00 44.91 -53.95
CA THR A 6 12.27 44.10 -53.83
C THR A 6 12.93 44.44 -52.45
N ALA A 7 13.38 43.50 -51.61
CA ALA A 7 14.67 42.76 -51.58
C ALA A 7 15.80 43.40 -50.74
N PHE A 8 16.26 42.67 -49.73
CA PHE A 8 17.66 42.54 -49.23
C PHE A 8 17.68 41.17 -48.53
N ALA A 9 18.16 40.07 -49.14
CA ALA A 9 19.57 39.69 -49.31
C ALA A 9 20.36 40.00 -48.01
N GLY A 10 20.83 39.06 -47.21
CA GLY A 10 21.07 37.63 -47.36
C GLY A 10 22.32 37.34 -46.53
N TRP A 11 22.38 36.20 -45.84
CA TRP A 11 23.65 35.51 -45.58
C TRP A 11 23.37 34.02 -45.31
N LEU A 12 23.68 33.24 -46.34
CA LEU A 12 24.18 31.86 -46.35
C LEU A 12 25.27 31.68 -45.25
N ALA A 13 25.59 30.52 -44.69
CA ALA A 13 25.19 29.15 -44.89
C ALA A 13 25.85 28.30 -43.77
N ALA A 14 25.31 27.09 -43.62
CA ALA A 14 25.95 25.84 -43.21
C ALA A 14 26.89 25.81 -42.00
N LEU A 15 26.56 24.93 -41.05
CA LEU A 15 27.49 23.90 -40.55
C LEU A 15 26.67 22.73 -40.01
N ALA A 16 26.54 21.70 -40.85
CA ALA A 16 26.19 20.36 -40.42
C ALA A 16 27.48 19.66 -39.97
N THR A 17 27.57 19.28 -38.70
CA THR A 17 28.55 18.31 -38.20
C THR A 17 27.94 17.53 -37.04
N ALA A 18 27.82 16.23 -37.26
CA ALA A 18 27.46 15.23 -36.26
C ALA A 18 28.54 15.12 -35.17
N LEU A 19 28.13 15.05 -33.91
CA LEU A 19 28.94 14.52 -32.82
C LEU A 19 28.07 13.56 -31.98
N LEU A 20 28.02 12.32 -32.45
CA LEU A 20 27.85 11.15 -31.59
C LEU A 20 29.18 10.93 -30.86
N ALA A 21 29.20 11.08 -29.53
CA ALA A 21 30.06 10.39 -28.55
C ALA A 21 30.38 11.30 -27.36
N ALA A 22 29.85 10.95 -26.18
CA ALA A 22 30.59 10.88 -24.90
C ALA A 22 29.62 10.94 -23.71
N CYS A 23 28.91 9.85 -23.42
CA CYS A 23 28.53 9.56 -22.04
C CYS A 23 29.80 9.02 -21.34
N ALA A 24 30.73 9.91 -21.00
CA ALA A 24 31.83 9.57 -20.11
C ALA A 24 31.28 9.55 -18.69
N THR A 25 30.92 8.35 -18.20
CA THR A 25 30.61 8.12 -16.79
C THR A 25 31.87 8.41 -16.00
N PRO A 26 31.89 9.42 -15.09
CA PRO A 26 33.06 9.63 -14.24
C PRO A 26 33.29 8.38 -13.38
N PRO A 27 34.54 7.92 -13.20
CA PRO A 27 34.83 6.83 -12.29
C PRO A 27 34.41 7.27 -10.88
N LEU A 28 33.52 6.49 -10.26
CA LEU A 28 33.13 6.71 -8.88
C LEU A 28 34.38 6.61 -7.98
N PRO A 29 34.56 7.54 -7.02
CA PRO A 29 35.61 7.40 -6.03
C PRO A 29 35.44 6.07 -5.28
N PRO A 30 36.51 5.30 -5.04
CA PRO A 30 36.44 4.21 -4.09
C PRO A 30 36.16 4.82 -2.71
N ASP A 31 35.37 4.12 -1.90
CA ASP A 31 35.01 4.49 -0.52
C ASP A 31 33.80 5.42 -0.33
N ALA A 32 32.69 5.13 -1.02
CA ALA A 32 31.39 5.19 -0.33
C ALA A 32 31.09 3.79 0.21
N ARG A 33 31.44 3.54 1.47
CA ARG A 33 31.04 2.32 2.20
C ARG A 33 29.51 2.28 2.19
N SER A 34 28.96 1.56 1.23
CA SER A 34 27.52 1.42 1.05
C SER A 34 26.95 0.81 2.33
N PRO A 35 25.90 1.39 2.95
CA PRO A 35 25.28 0.83 4.16
C PRO A 35 24.71 -0.58 3.92
N ALA A 36 24.58 -1.00 2.66
CA ALA A 36 24.27 -2.37 2.26
C ALA A 36 25.30 -3.40 2.73
N SER A 37 26.58 -3.01 2.84
CA SER A 37 27.67 -3.92 3.24
C SER A 37 27.68 -4.24 4.74
N ASP A 38 27.12 -3.34 5.56
CA ASP A 38 27.00 -3.54 7.01
C ASP A 38 25.74 -4.35 7.35
N ALA A 39 24.64 -4.16 6.60
CA ALA A 39 23.44 -5.00 6.70
C ALA A 39 23.70 -6.48 6.33
N ALA A 40 24.59 -6.74 5.35
CA ALA A 40 24.95 -8.09 4.93
C ALA A 40 25.81 -8.85 5.97
N ARG A 41 26.57 -8.13 6.82
CA ARG A 41 27.36 -8.73 7.91
C ARG A 41 26.57 -8.88 9.21
N ALA A 42 25.47 -8.14 9.36
CA ALA A 42 24.50 -8.30 10.43
C ALA A 42 23.53 -9.47 10.20
N GLY A 43 24.04 -10.59 9.67
CA GLY A 43 23.37 -11.90 9.68
C GLY A 43 23.28 -12.50 11.09
N ALA A 44 23.01 -11.66 12.10
CA ALA A 44 22.53 -12.11 13.38
C ALA A 44 21.30 -12.95 13.09
N ARG A 45 21.35 -14.24 13.44
CA ARG A 45 20.34 -15.25 13.14
C ARG A 45 18.97 -14.71 13.54
N LEU A 46 18.24 -14.15 12.58
CA LEU A 46 16.88 -13.70 12.79
C LEU A 46 16.12 -14.92 13.29
N LYS A 47 15.56 -14.81 14.50
CA LYS A 47 14.76 -15.88 15.06
C LYS A 47 13.58 -16.09 14.10
N PRO A 48 13.29 -17.32 13.66
CA PRO A 48 12.10 -17.59 12.86
C PRO A 48 10.87 -17.00 13.54
N MET A 49 10.00 -16.37 12.77
CA MET A 49 8.74 -15.86 13.28
C MET A 49 7.92 -17.02 13.86
N PRO A 50 7.43 -16.93 15.11
CA PRO A 50 6.58 -17.97 15.68
C PRO A 50 5.34 -18.17 14.80
N LEU A 51 5.16 -19.39 14.29
CA LEU A 51 3.98 -19.77 13.53
C LEU A 51 2.88 -20.16 14.51
N ARG A 52 2.14 -19.18 15.02
CA ARG A 52 0.92 -19.41 15.80
C ARG A 52 -0.30 -19.10 14.94
N PRO A 53 -1.33 -19.96 14.94
CA PRO A 53 -2.62 -19.62 14.34
C PRO A 53 -3.19 -18.35 14.97
N LEU A 54 -3.87 -17.54 14.15
CA LEU A 54 -4.59 -16.36 14.63
C LEU A 54 -5.90 -16.81 15.29
N ASP A 55 -6.12 -16.36 16.51
CA ASP A 55 -7.36 -16.56 17.28
C ASP A 55 -7.83 -15.21 17.85
N LEU A 56 -8.99 -14.76 17.39
CA LEU A 56 -9.59 -13.47 17.75
C LEU A 56 -11.10 -13.50 17.49
N LYS A 57 -11.88 -13.07 18.48
CA LYS A 57 -13.31 -12.78 18.31
C LYS A 57 -13.64 -11.40 18.88
N THR A 58 -14.12 -10.48 18.05
CA THR A 58 -14.51 -9.13 18.47
C THR A 58 -15.57 -8.51 17.55
N ASP A 59 -16.34 -7.58 18.10
CA ASP A 59 -17.12 -6.57 17.38
C ASP A 59 -16.77 -5.21 17.99
N CYS A 60 -16.07 -4.38 17.23
CA CYS A 60 -15.49 -3.15 17.72
C CYS A 60 -15.84 -1.97 16.81
N ARG A 61 -15.91 -0.78 17.41
CA ARG A 61 -16.16 0.48 16.70
C ARG A 61 -15.32 1.59 17.32
N PHE A 62 -14.78 2.46 16.48
CA PHE A 62 -14.07 3.64 16.93
C PHE A 62 -14.42 4.85 16.08
N ARG A 63 -14.22 6.03 16.67
CA ARG A 63 -14.32 7.31 15.99
C ARG A 63 -13.26 8.23 16.58
N ASP A 64 -12.52 8.92 15.72
CA ASP A 64 -11.57 9.94 16.13
C ASP A 64 -12.20 11.34 16.20
N GLU A 65 -11.42 12.31 16.68
CA GLU A 65 -11.84 13.71 16.79
C GLU A 65 -12.03 14.40 15.43
N ALA A 66 -11.38 13.89 14.38
CA ALA A 66 -11.50 14.40 13.01
C ALA A 66 -12.77 13.88 12.30
N GLY A 67 -13.45 12.89 12.88
CA GLY A 67 -14.65 12.26 12.35
C GLY A 67 -14.38 11.03 11.46
N TYR A 68 -13.13 10.56 11.37
CA TYR A 68 -12.83 9.24 10.83
C TYR A 68 -13.40 8.20 11.78
N SER A 69 -14.12 7.22 11.26
CA SER A 69 -14.61 6.11 12.07
C SER A 69 -14.47 4.79 11.35
N ALA A 70 -14.16 3.74 12.10
CA ALA A 70 -14.22 2.39 11.58
C ALA A 70 -14.97 1.47 12.54
N SER A 71 -15.56 0.43 11.97
CA SER A 71 -16.14 -0.69 12.69
C SER A 71 -15.66 -1.99 12.07
N ALA A 72 -15.39 -2.99 12.90
CA ALA A 72 -15.02 -4.31 12.42
C ALA A 72 -15.63 -5.40 13.30
N MET A 73 -16.19 -6.41 12.64
CA MET A 73 -16.61 -7.67 13.23
C MET A 73 -15.67 -8.77 12.73
N LEU A 74 -15.01 -9.45 13.66
CA LEU A 74 -14.04 -10.49 13.38
C LEU A 74 -14.38 -11.72 14.24
N ASP A 75 -14.51 -12.87 13.59
CA ASP A 75 -14.50 -14.17 14.26
C ASP A 75 -13.50 -15.08 13.52
N VAL A 76 -12.32 -15.24 14.11
CA VAL A 76 -11.22 -16.07 13.59
C VAL A 76 -10.83 -17.07 14.66
N SER A 77 -10.85 -18.34 14.31
CA SER A 77 -10.44 -19.44 15.19
C SER A 77 -9.51 -20.38 14.47
N TYR A 78 -8.36 -20.69 15.08
CA TYR A 78 -7.30 -21.52 14.50
C TYR A 78 -6.88 -21.07 13.09
N ALA A 79 -6.75 -19.76 12.89
CA ALA A 79 -6.49 -19.11 11.60
C ALA A 79 -7.57 -19.36 10.52
N GLU A 80 -8.77 -19.79 10.90
CA GLU A 80 -9.92 -19.92 10.02
C GLU A 80 -10.92 -18.80 10.28
N VAL A 81 -11.29 -18.06 9.24
CA VAL A 81 -12.25 -16.96 9.37
C VAL A 81 -13.67 -17.53 9.32
N LYS A 82 -14.40 -17.35 10.42
CA LYS A 82 -15.80 -17.74 10.56
C LYS A 82 -16.73 -16.60 10.19
N ASP A 83 -16.36 -15.37 10.57
CA ASP A 83 -17.09 -14.16 10.20
C ASP A 83 -16.14 -12.97 10.05
N PHE A 84 -16.43 -12.12 9.07
CA PHE A 84 -15.67 -10.92 8.80
C PHE A 84 -16.54 -9.86 8.13
N SER A 85 -16.57 -8.67 8.74
CA SER A 85 -16.99 -7.46 8.05
C SER A 85 -16.26 -6.25 8.61
N ALA A 86 -16.02 -5.25 7.77
CA ALA A 86 -15.52 -3.96 8.23
C ALA A 86 -16.16 -2.81 7.45
N THR A 87 -16.30 -1.65 8.10
CA THR A 87 -16.74 -0.41 7.47
C THR A 87 -15.84 0.72 7.93
N VAL A 88 -15.43 1.59 7.01
CA VAL A 88 -14.61 2.76 7.28
C VAL A 88 -15.30 3.98 6.69
N ASP A 89 -15.63 4.95 7.52
CA ASP A 89 -16.19 6.24 7.15
C ASP A 89 -15.12 7.32 7.24
N ILE A 90 -14.91 8.03 6.14
CA ILE A 90 -13.87 9.04 6.01
C ILE A 90 -14.52 10.40 5.78
N PRO A 91 -14.35 11.35 6.71
CA PRO A 91 -15.04 12.64 6.68
C PRO A 91 -14.75 13.37 5.36
N ASN A 92 -15.80 13.86 4.71
CA ASN A 92 -15.74 14.54 3.41
C ASN A 92 -15.17 13.71 2.24
N ARG A 93 -14.84 12.43 2.43
CA ARG A 93 -14.17 11.60 1.39
C ARG A 93 -14.94 10.37 0.96
N GLY A 94 -15.72 9.73 1.84
CA GLY A 94 -16.51 8.56 1.44
C GLY A 94 -16.64 7.55 2.53
N THR A 95 -17.26 6.43 2.17
CA THR A 95 -17.32 5.23 2.99
C THR A 95 -16.74 4.07 2.19
N CYS A 96 -16.06 3.17 2.87
CA CYS A 96 -15.63 1.87 2.37
C CYS A 96 -16.34 0.76 3.14
N ARG A 97 -16.90 -0.21 2.43
CA ARG A 97 -17.57 -1.38 3.02
C ARG A 97 -16.88 -2.66 2.59
N PHE A 98 -16.32 -3.37 3.55
CA PHE A 98 -15.60 -4.61 3.36
C PHE A 98 -16.45 -5.76 3.91
N ASP A 99 -17.51 -6.11 3.19
CA ASP A 99 -18.45 -7.19 3.54
C ASP A 99 -18.71 -8.12 2.33
N GLY A 100 -19.60 -9.09 2.50
CA GLY A 100 -19.98 -10.03 1.45
C GLY A 100 -19.04 -11.23 1.32
N GLU A 101 -19.06 -11.89 0.16
CA GLU A 101 -18.33 -13.15 -0.04
C GLU A 101 -16.82 -12.95 -0.18
N PHE A 102 -16.09 -13.47 0.79
CA PHE A 102 -14.64 -13.64 0.76
C PHE A 102 -14.28 -15.13 0.76
N ALA A 103 -13.34 -15.51 -0.10
CA ALA A 103 -12.68 -16.80 -0.02
C ALA A 103 -11.40 -16.67 0.80
N GLN A 104 -11.21 -17.53 1.80
CA GLN A 104 -9.94 -17.56 2.52
C GLN A 104 -8.86 -18.25 1.67
N VAL A 105 -7.82 -17.51 1.29
CA VAL A 105 -6.74 -17.98 0.42
C VAL A 105 -5.44 -18.30 1.17
N ARG A 106 -5.28 -17.78 2.40
CA ARG A 106 -4.14 -18.07 3.27
C ARG A 106 -4.59 -18.17 4.73
N ARG A 107 -3.97 -19.09 5.46
CA ARG A 107 -4.13 -19.25 6.92
C ARG A 107 -2.88 -18.84 7.70
N THR A 108 -1.69 -19.21 7.20
CA THR A 108 -0.41 -18.93 7.84
C THR A 108 0.61 -18.39 6.82
N PRO A 109 1.58 -17.55 7.26
CA PRO A 109 1.78 -17.03 8.62
C PRO A 109 0.79 -15.93 9.03
N HIS A 110 -0.04 -15.46 8.11
CA HIS A 110 -1.15 -14.54 8.36
C HIS A 110 -2.39 -15.03 7.61
N VAL A 111 -3.55 -14.56 8.03
CA VAL A 111 -4.82 -14.83 7.37
C VAL A 111 -4.97 -13.89 6.18
N GLU A 112 -5.39 -14.43 5.04
CA GLU A 112 -5.68 -13.64 3.85
C GLU A 112 -7.02 -14.09 3.26
N LEU A 113 -7.91 -13.12 3.09
CA LEU A 113 -9.21 -13.25 2.46
C LEU A 113 -9.16 -12.56 1.10
N ARG A 114 -9.79 -13.15 0.08
CA ARG A 114 -9.89 -12.58 -1.25
C ARG A 114 -11.32 -12.66 -1.76
N ALA A 115 -11.83 -11.52 -2.20
CA ALA A 115 -13.13 -11.44 -2.84
C ALA A 115 -13.05 -11.56 -4.36
N ARG A 116 -14.21 -11.75 -5.00
CA ARG A 116 -14.36 -11.91 -6.45
C ARG A 116 -13.87 -10.69 -7.24
N ASP A 117 -14.06 -9.50 -6.68
CA ASP A 117 -13.63 -8.21 -7.24
C ASP A 117 -12.13 -7.95 -7.08
N GLY A 118 -11.39 -8.89 -6.47
CA GLY A 118 -9.95 -8.79 -6.27
C GLY A 118 -9.54 -7.99 -5.04
N CYS A 119 -10.49 -7.54 -4.22
CA CYS A 119 -10.20 -6.99 -2.90
C CYS A 119 -9.64 -8.07 -1.99
N THR A 120 -8.51 -7.77 -1.35
CA THR A 120 -7.82 -8.64 -0.40
C THR A 120 -7.84 -8.01 0.99
N VAL A 121 -8.15 -8.83 1.99
CA VAL A 121 -8.03 -8.46 3.40
C VAL A 121 -6.98 -9.36 4.06
N SER A 122 -5.99 -8.75 4.69
CA SER A 122 -4.92 -9.46 5.40
C SER A 122 -5.01 -9.19 6.89
N MET A 123 -4.88 -10.25 7.70
CA MET A 123 -5.00 -10.18 9.16
C MET A 123 -3.81 -10.88 9.81
N TRP A 124 -3.06 -10.18 10.66
CA TRP A 124 -1.88 -10.72 11.32
C TRP A 124 -1.72 -10.20 12.75
N GLU A 125 -1.05 -11.00 13.59
CA GLU A 125 -0.68 -10.59 14.94
C GLU A 125 0.56 -9.69 14.91
N GLN A 126 0.52 -8.60 15.68
CA GLN A 126 1.66 -7.76 16.00
C GLN A 126 1.72 -7.58 17.52
N GLY A 127 2.41 -8.48 18.20
CA GLY A 127 2.42 -8.54 19.66
C GLY A 127 1.02 -8.84 20.22
N GLU A 128 0.47 -7.91 20.99
CA GLU A 128 -0.87 -8.01 21.61
C GLU A 128 -1.97 -7.39 20.74
N GLN A 129 -1.66 -6.98 19.52
CA GLN A 129 -2.59 -6.39 18.58
C GLN A 129 -2.77 -7.28 17.35
N VAL A 130 -3.91 -7.12 16.68
CA VAL A 130 -4.18 -7.71 15.36
C VAL A 130 -4.43 -6.59 14.38
N THR A 131 -3.68 -6.56 13.30
CA THR A 131 -3.86 -5.57 12.22
C THR A 131 -4.70 -6.18 11.11
N VAL A 132 -5.70 -5.44 10.65
CA VAL A 132 -6.56 -5.76 9.50
C VAL A 132 -6.28 -4.75 8.42
N ALA A 133 -5.68 -5.18 7.31
CA ALA A 133 -5.35 -4.31 6.19
C ALA A 133 -6.12 -4.69 4.92
N PHE A 134 -6.36 -3.67 4.09
CA PHE A 134 -7.16 -3.75 2.88
C PHE A 134 -6.29 -3.45 1.67
N THR A 135 -6.32 -4.32 0.65
CA THR A 135 -5.52 -4.18 -0.56
C THR A 135 -6.40 -4.34 -1.79
N ASN A 136 -6.26 -3.44 -2.78
CA ASN A 136 -7.01 -3.49 -4.03
C ASN A 136 -8.55 -3.48 -3.85
N CYS A 137 -9.04 -2.67 -2.90
CA CYS A 137 -10.45 -2.62 -2.53
C CYS A 137 -11.15 -1.31 -2.96
N ALA A 138 -10.58 -0.57 -3.91
CA ALA A 138 -11.13 0.71 -4.35
C ALA A 138 -12.57 0.62 -4.87
N SER A 139 -12.95 -0.50 -5.51
CA SER A 139 -14.32 -0.78 -5.96
C SER A 139 -15.35 -0.85 -4.83
N ARG A 140 -14.90 -1.05 -3.59
CA ARG A 140 -15.74 -1.15 -2.38
C ARG A 140 -15.87 0.17 -1.62
N CYS A 141 -15.33 1.23 -2.20
CA CYS A 141 -15.27 2.55 -1.61
C CYS A 141 -15.99 3.55 -2.52
N THR A 142 -16.70 4.49 -1.91
CA THR A 142 -17.27 5.63 -2.65
C THR A 142 -16.23 6.75 -2.81
N ARG A 143 -16.36 7.56 -3.87
CA ARG A 143 -15.67 8.86 -3.98
C ARG A 143 -14.13 8.80 -3.85
N GLY A 144 -13.51 7.68 -4.21
CA GLY A 144 -12.06 7.49 -4.09
C GLY A 144 -11.56 7.39 -2.64
N ALA A 145 -12.43 7.05 -1.68
CA ALA A 145 -12.08 6.99 -0.27
C ALA A 145 -10.96 5.98 0.06
N PHE A 146 -10.72 5.00 -0.80
CA PHE A 146 -9.71 3.96 -0.57
C PHE A 146 -8.31 4.51 -0.35
N ASP A 147 -7.94 5.62 -1.00
CA ASP A 147 -6.63 6.27 -0.86
C ASP A 147 -6.36 6.81 0.55
N TYR A 148 -7.41 6.85 1.40
CA TYR A 148 -7.37 7.38 2.76
C TYR A 148 -7.71 6.31 3.82
N VAL A 149 -7.87 5.05 3.42
CA VAL A 149 -8.17 3.96 4.35
C VAL A 149 -6.90 3.55 5.08
N TRP A 150 -6.95 3.61 6.40
CA TRP A 150 -5.94 3.05 7.28
C TRP A 150 -6.30 1.62 7.70
N PRO A 151 -5.30 0.76 7.99
CA PRO A 151 -5.55 -0.51 8.64
C PRO A 151 -6.29 -0.34 9.97
N ILE A 152 -7.19 -1.27 10.29
CA ILE A 152 -7.85 -1.30 11.60
C ILE A 152 -6.97 -2.12 12.55
N ILE A 153 -6.69 -1.59 13.73
CA ILE A 153 -5.88 -2.28 14.73
C ILE A 153 -6.77 -2.68 15.89
N VAL A 154 -6.86 -3.99 16.15
CA VAL A 154 -7.63 -4.56 17.27
C VAL A 154 -6.68 -4.91 18.41
N ASP A 155 -6.94 -4.40 19.61
CA ASP A 155 -6.25 -4.82 20.83
C ASP A 155 -6.88 -6.13 21.34
N ARG A 156 -6.06 -7.17 21.49
CA ARG A 156 -6.55 -8.51 21.87
C ARG A 156 -6.94 -8.61 23.35
N ARG A 157 -6.44 -7.71 24.19
CA ARG A 157 -6.67 -7.75 25.64
C ARG A 157 -8.08 -7.27 25.98
N ASN A 158 -8.61 -6.31 25.23
CA ASN A 158 -9.90 -5.69 25.51
C ASN A 158 -10.89 -5.73 24.32
N GLY A 159 -10.45 -6.18 23.14
CA GLY A 159 -11.28 -6.29 21.93
C GLY A 159 -11.56 -4.95 21.22
N GLN A 160 -11.05 -3.82 21.71
CA GLN A 160 -11.27 -2.51 21.11
C GLN A 160 -10.45 -2.35 19.83
N CYS A 161 -10.94 -1.51 18.90
CA CYS A 161 -10.17 -1.10 17.74
C CYS A 161 -9.94 0.41 17.66
N HIS A 162 -8.97 0.78 16.84
CA HIS A 162 -8.57 2.13 16.49
C HIS A 162 -7.95 2.15 15.08
#